data_AF-A0A2N0M130-F1
#
_entry.id   AF-A0A2N0M130-F1
#
_cell.length_a   1.000
_cell.length_b   1.000
_cell.length_c   1.000
_cell.angle_alpha   90.00
_cell.angle_beta   90.00
_cell.angle_gamma   90.00
#
_symmetry.space_group_name_H-M   'P 1'
#
loop_
_entity.id
_entity.type
_entity.pdbx_description
1 polymer ?
#
loop_
_entity_poly.entity_id
_entity_poly.type
_entity_poly.pdbx_seq_one_letter_code
_entity_poly.pdbx_strand_id
1 'polypeptide(L)' 'SFAAADDDEPEEQALLSKLTDSPLHIDIIQRSSGLPITSDSSTLTMLELKGKIKQVGCMHYIKIRGTTAVYDNQ' A
#
# COMPACT_ATOMS: atom_id res chain seq x y z
N SER A 1 16.97 8.94 -13.84
CA SER A 1 15.75 9.46 -13.20
C SER A 1 14.71 8.36 -13.26
N PHE A 2 14.58 7.55 -12.20
CA PHE A 2 13.51 6.55 -12.10
C PHE A 2 12.45 7.12 -11.16
N ALA A 3 11.74 8.12 -11.66
CA ALA A 3 10.45 8.44 -11.09
C ALA A 3 9.51 7.30 -11.49
N ALA A 4 9.43 6.26 -10.66
CA ALA A 4 8.28 5.35 -10.67
C ALA A 4 7.06 6.05 -10.04
N ALA A 5 6.84 7.30 -10.46
CA ALA A 5 5.80 8.17 -9.95
C ALA A 5 4.54 7.91 -10.80
N ASP A 6 3.58 7.26 -10.15
CA ASP A 6 2.15 7.41 -10.40
C ASP A 6 1.47 6.56 -11.49
N ASP A 7 2.05 5.43 -11.92
CA ASP A 7 1.35 4.39 -12.71
C ASP A 7 0.69 3.30 -11.82
N ASP A 8 0.23 3.68 -10.62
CA ASP A 8 -0.57 2.75 -9.81
C ASP A 8 -1.96 2.59 -10.40
N GLU A 9 -2.50 1.38 -10.37
CA GLU A 9 -3.86 1.13 -10.83
C GLU A 9 -4.87 1.93 -9.98
N PRO A 10 -6.04 2.32 -10.51
CA PRO A 10 -7.03 3.09 -9.76
C PRO A 10 -7.41 2.44 -8.41
N GLU A 11 -7.42 1.11 -8.36
CA GLU A 11 -7.66 0.33 -7.14
C GLU A 11 -6.53 0.48 -6.11
N GLU A 12 -5.28 0.43 -6.56
CA GLU A 12 -4.11 0.66 -5.73
C GLU A 12 -4.12 2.08 -5.14
N GLN A 13 -4.42 3.08 -5.98
CA GLN A 13 -4.53 4.48 -5.54
C GLN A 13 -5.65 4.67 -4.52
N ALA A 14 -6.81 4.02 -4.74
CA ALA A 14 -7.91 4.05 -3.80
C ALA A 14 -7.50 3.49 -2.44
N LEU A 15 -6.83 2.34 -2.38
CA LEU A 15 -6.34 1.75 -1.13
C LEU A 15 -5.26 2.60 -0.45
N LEU A 16 -4.29 3.12 -1.22
CA LEU A 16 -3.23 3.99 -0.71
C LEU A 16 -3.75 5.31 -0.13
N SER A 17 -4.93 5.76 -0.57
CA SER A 17 -5.59 6.95 -0.02
C SER A 17 -6.22 6.70 1.35
N LYS A 18 -6.53 5.44 1.70
CA LYS A 18 -7.14 5.05 2.98
C LYS A 18 -6.10 4.71 4.06
N LEU A 19 -4.90 4.32 3.63
CA LEU A 19 -3.82 3.90 4.52
C LEU A 19 -2.99 5.08 5.03
N THR A 20 -2.58 4.96 6.29
CA THR A 20 -1.72 5.93 7.00
C THR A 20 -0.55 5.20 7.65
N ASP A 21 0.29 5.91 8.40
CA ASP A 21 1.32 5.31 9.25
C ASP A 21 0.75 4.58 10.49
N SER A 22 -0.57 4.64 10.72
CA SER A 22 -1.26 3.90 11.76
C SER A 22 -1.83 2.57 11.25
N PRO A 23 -1.71 1.46 12.01
CA PRO A 23 -2.23 0.15 11.60
C PRO A 23 -3.74 0.17 11.32
N LEU A 24 -4.15 -0.29 10.15
CA LEU A 24 -5.55 -0.41 9.76
C LEU A 24 -5.87 -1.86 9.36
N HIS A 25 -6.90 -2.45 9.97
CA HIS A 25 -7.34 -3.82 9.68
C HIS A 25 -7.92 -3.94 8.26
N ILE A 26 -7.66 -5.06 7.59
CA ILE A 26 -8.13 -5.33 6.21
C ILE A 26 -9.64 -5.12 6.03
N ASP A 27 -10.49 -5.59 6.95
CA ASP A 27 -11.94 -5.39 6.85
C ASP A 27 -12.36 -3.91 6.79
N ILE A 28 -11.62 -3.02 7.46
CA ILE A 28 -11.90 -1.58 7.44
C ILE A 28 -11.47 -0.98 6.10
N ILE A 29 -10.32 -1.42 5.59
CA ILE A 29 -9.82 -1.05 4.27
C ILE A 29 -10.86 -1.45 3.20
N GLN A 30 -11.28 -2.71 3.18
CA GLN A 30 -12.27 -3.28 2.25
C GLN A 30 -13.61 -2.56 2.29
N ARG A 31 -14.13 -2.26 3.49
CA ARG A 31 -15.40 -1.54 3.64
C ARG A 31 -15.32 -0.10 3.12
N SER A 32 -14.13 0.50 3.16
CA SER A 32 -13.89 1.88 2.74
C SER A 32 -13.44 2.04 1.28
N SER A 33 -12.96 0.96 0.64
CA SER A 33 -12.51 0.95 -0.75
C SER A 33 -13.67 0.82 -1.72
N GLY A 34 -14.74 0.11 -1.34
CA GLY A 34 -15.88 -0.16 -2.21
C GLY A 34 -15.55 -1.10 -3.38
N LEU A 35 -14.38 -1.76 -3.33
CA LEU A 35 -13.91 -2.70 -4.34
C LEU A 35 -14.48 -4.11 -4.08
N PRO A 36 -14.51 -4.99 -5.10
CA PRO A 36 -14.82 -6.40 -4.88
C PRO A 36 -13.82 -7.03 -3.90
N ILE A 37 -14.31 -7.75 -2.88
CA ILE A 37 -13.51 -8.35 -1.79
C ILE A 37 -12.30 -9.16 -2.29
N THR A 38 -12.41 -9.80 -3.45
CA THR A 38 -11.32 -10.59 -4.06
C THR A 38 -10.19 -9.75 -4.64
N SER A 39 -10.45 -8.48 -5.00
CA SER A 39 -9.43 -7.55 -5.51
C SER A 39 -8.55 -7.03 -4.38
N ASP A 40 -9.13 -6.69 -3.22
CA ASP A 40 -8.43 -5.98 -2.15
C ASP A 40 -7.18 -6.72 -1.65
N SER A 41 -7.23 -8.05 -1.46
CA SER A 41 -6.06 -8.83 -1.00
C SER A 41 -4.93 -8.88 -2.03
N SER A 42 -5.28 -9.00 -3.31
CA SER A 42 -4.30 -9.03 -4.40
C SER A 42 -3.66 -7.66 -4.56
N THR A 43 -4.46 -6.60 -4.53
CA THR A 43 -4.01 -5.21 -4.63
C THR A 43 -3.16 -4.81 -3.43
N LEU A 44 -3.52 -5.21 -2.20
CA LEU A 44 -2.66 -5.04 -1.02
C LEU A 44 -1.32 -5.76 -1.18
N THR A 45 -1.34 -6.98 -1.71
CA THR A 45 -0.10 -7.74 -2.00
C THR A 45 0.77 -7.01 -3.00
N MET A 46 0.19 -6.48 -4.09
CA MET A 46 0.93 -5.70 -5.09
C MET A 46 1.53 -4.42 -4.50
N LEU A 47 0.77 -3.70 -3.69
CA LEU A 47 1.26 -2.50 -2.99
C LEU A 47 2.39 -2.81 -1.99
N GLU A 48 2.36 -3.97 -1.34
CA GLU A 48 3.42 -4.42 -0.42
C GLU A 48 4.68 -4.80 -1.20
N LEU A 49 4.55 -5.52 -2.31
CA LEU A 49 5.66 -5.81 -3.22
C LEU A 49 6.28 -4.53 -3.81
N LYS A 50 5.46 -3.51 -4.10
CA LYS A 50 5.90 -2.18 -4.55
C LYS A 50 6.52 -1.35 -3.43
N GLY A 51 6.55 -1.85 -2.19
CA GLY A 51 7.12 -1.17 -1.03
C GLY A 51 6.34 0.07 -0.60
N LYS A 52 5.07 0.18 -0.98
CA LYS A 52 4.19 1.32 -0.65
C LYS A 52 3.39 1.10 0.63
N ILE A 53 3.18 -0.15 1.01
CA ILE A 53 2.52 -0.54 2.26
C ILE A 53 3.29 -1.68 2.93
N LYS A 54 2.94 -1.99 4.18
CA LYS A 54 3.49 -3.13 4.92
C LYS A 54 2.43 -3.77 5.81
N GLN A 55 2.38 -5.10 5.86
CA GLN A 55 1.63 -5.83 6.88
C GLN A 55 2.39 -5.83 8.21
N VAL A 56 1.73 -5.42 9.29
CA VAL A 56 2.32 -5.32 10.64
C VAL A 56 1.81 -6.40 11.62
N GLY A 57 1.12 -7.42 11.09
CA GLY A 57 0.53 -8.51 11.86
C GLY A 57 -0.98 -8.37 12.06
N CYS A 58 -1.64 -9.47 12.46
CA CYS A 58 -3.09 -9.54 12.67
C CYS A 58 -3.92 -8.90 11.54
N MET A 59 -3.48 -9.07 10.27
CA MET A 59 -4.12 -8.49 9.08
C MET A 59 -4.23 -6.96 9.06
N HIS A 60 -3.34 -6.27 9.78
CA HIS A 60 -3.22 -4.81 9.75
C HIS A 60 -2.15 -4.35 8.77
N TYR A 61 -2.43 -3.23 8.09
CA TYR A 61 -1.55 -2.62 7.11
C TYR A 61 -1.25 -1.17 7.46
N ILE A 62 -0.04 -0.72 7.13
CA ILE A 62 0.39 0.69 7.19
C ILE A 62 0.95 1.14 5.85
N LYS A 63 0.85 2.44 5.56
CA LYS A 63 1.50 3.11 4.43
C LYS A 63 2.97 3.37 4.75
N ILE A 64 3.85 3.00 3.84
CA ILE A 64 5.26 3.33 3.92
C ILE A 64 5.44 4.74 3.35
N ARG A 65 6.00 5.65 4.14
CA ARG A 65 6.51 6.93 3.62
C ARG A 65 7.84 6.62 2.96
N GLY A 66 7.94 6.83 1.64
CA GLY A 66 9.14 6.52 0.87
C GLY A 66 10.38 7.22 1.46
N THR A 67 11.16 6.51 2.26
CA THR A 67 12.57 6.84 2.44
C THR A 67 13.24 6.44 1.14
N THR A 68 13.60 7.43 0.32
CA THR A 68 14.65 7.27 -0.68
C THR A 68 15.80 6.55 0.00
N ALA A 69 15.96 5.26 -0.30
CA ALA A 69 17.19 4.57 0.02
C ALA A 69 18.25 5.24 -0.86
N VAL A 70 18.92 6.25 -0.31
CA VAL A 70 20.18 6.73 -0.86
C VAL A 70 21.13 5.54 -0.65
N TYR A 71 21.32 4.74 -1.68
CA TYR A 71 22.46 3.84 -1.74
C TYR A 71 23.70 4.73 -1.88
N ASP A 72 24.19 5.21 -0.74
CA ASP A 72 25.54 5.74 -0.62
C ASP A 72 26.48 4.54 -0.64
N ASN A 73 26.87 4.11 -1.85
CA ASN A 73 27.99 3.21 -2.02
C ASN A 73 29.27 4.05 -1.88
N GLN A 74 29.82 4.09 -0.67
CA GLN A 74 31.21 4.47 -0.44
C GLN A 74 32.17 3.40 -0.94
#